data_AF-A0AAI9SU03-F1
#
_entry.id   AF-A0AAI9SU03-F1
#
_cell.length_a   1.000
_cell.length_b   1.000
_cell.length_c   1.000
_cell.angle_alpha   90.00
_cell.angle_beta   90.00
_cell.angle_gamma   90.00
#
_symmetry.space_group_name_H-M   'P 1'
#
loop_
_entity.id
_entity.type
_entity.pdbx_description
1 polymer ?
#
loop_
_entity_poly.entity_id
_entity_poly.type
_entity_poly.pdbx_seq_one_letter_code
_entity_poly.pdbx_strand_id
1 'polypeptide(L)'
;MSAENSNSGSGNEKAPQENTSASPELNQEDLHKIQNITEKILNPNGENPQTNEYIKATFSYIGNALKKMQDTDDRDATAKEIADDLTSKFESWAATKKKEEEEKRLKSEEKRQDN
;
A
#
# COMPACT_ATOMS: atom_id res chain seq x y z
N MET A 1 68.13 -22.98 -4.28
CA MET A 1 67.55 -21.97 -3.36
C MET A 1 66.21 -21.60 -4.01
N SER A 2 65.05 -22.15 -3.66
CA SER A 2 64.31 -22.12 -2.37
C SER A 2 64.21 -20.70 -1.82
N ALA A 3 63.10 -20.10 -1.40
CA ALA A 3 61.64 -20.28 -1.50
C ALA A 3 61.01 -18.99 -0.86
N GLU A 4 59.68 -18.88 -0.87
CA GLU A 4 58.79 -18.02 -0.02
C GLU A 4 58.44 -16.61 -0.56
N ASN A 5 57.19 -16.30 -0.98
CA ASN A 5 55.89 -16.13 -0.25
C ASN A 5 55.88 -14.79 0.55
N SER A 6 54.93 -13.84 0.52
CA SER A 6 53.47 -13.89 0.34
C SER A 6 52.85 -12.46 0.27
N ASN A 7 51.70 -12.35 -0.42
CA ASN A 7 50.43 -11.68 -0.01
C ASN A 7 50.19 -10.14 -0.02
N SER A 8 48.91 -9.84 -0.31
CA SER A 8 48.11 -8.59 -0.22
C SER A 8 48.21 -7.64 -1.42
N GLY A 9 47.23 -7.49 -2.32
CA GLY A 9 45.78 -7.65 -2.19
C GLY A 9 45.13 -6.27 -2.01
N SER A 10 44.55 -5.70 -3.07
CA SER A 10 43.35 -4.87 -2.98
C SER A 10 42.76 -4.66 -4.37
N GLY A 11 41.66 -5.37 -4.65
CA GLY A 11 40.88 -5.24 -5.87
C GLY A 11 40.19 -3.88 -5.94
N ASN A 12 40.30 -3.24 -7.10
CA ASN A 12 39.40 -2.15 -7.49
C ASN A 12 38.11 -2.78 -8.05
N GLU A 13 37.29 -3.33 -7.16
CA GLU A 13 35.89 -3.63 -7.47
C GLU A 13 35.12 -2.32 -7.37
N LYS A 14 35.05 -1.62 -8.50
CA LYS A 14 34.17 -0.47 -8.67
C LYS A 14 32.74 -1.00 -8.64
N ALA A 15 32.10 -0.94 -7.46
CA ALA A 15 30.69 -1.24 -7.29
C ALA A 15 29.87 -0.49 -8.37
N PRO A 16 28.87 -1.12 -9.01
CA PRO A 16 28.02 -0.40 -9.94
C PRO A 16 27.30 0.69 -9.15
N GLN A 17 27.53 1.95 -9.53
CA GLN A 17 26.66 3.03 -9.14
C GLN A 17 25.28 2.70 -9.71
N GLU A 18 24.39 2.20 -8.86
CA GLU A 18 22.96 2.24 -9.13
C GLU A 18 22.60 3.71 -9.32
N ASN A 19 22.47 4.12 -10.58
CA ASN A 19 21.62 5.23 -10.96
C ASN A 19 20.18 4.82 -10.59
N THR A 20 19.85 4.93 -9.30
CA THR A 20 18.47 5.06 -8.86
C THR A 20 18.02 6.41 -9.36
N SER A 21 17.52 6.45 -10.60
CA SER A 21 16.68 7.54 -11.08
C SER A 21 15.65 7.79 -9.99
N ALA A 22 15.79 8.91 -9.27
CA ALA A 22 14.88 9.28 -8.21
C ALA A 22 13.46 9.14 -8.76
N SER A 23 12.71 8.17 -8.24
CA SER A 23 11.31 8.02 -8.62
C SER A 23 10.64 9.36 -8.31
N PRO A 24 9.86 9.94 -9.24
CA PRO A 24 9.23 11.23 -9.00
C PRO A 24 8.43 11.13 -7.70
N GLU A 25 8.78 11.98 -6.75
CA GLU A 25 8.16 11.98 -5.43
C GLU A 25 6.72 12.46 -5.59
N LEU A 26 5.77 11.56 -5.33
CA LEU A 26 4.35 11.81 -5.44
C LEU A 26 3.98 12.92 -4.43
N ASN A 27 3.54 14.08 -4.94
CA ASN A 27 3.15 15.21 -4.11
C ASN A 27 1.62 15.24 -3.89
N GLN A 28 1.15 16.12 -2.99
CA GLN A 28 -0.28 16.22 -2.70
C GLN A 28 -1.13 16.66 -3.90
N GLU A 29 -0.60 17.48 -4.79
CA GLU A 29 -1.33 17.93 -5.98
C GLU A 29 -1.60 16.75 -6.93
N ASP A 30 -0.63 15.86 -7.07
CA ASP A 30 -0.78 14.64 -7.87
C ASP A 30 -1.83 13.70 -7.28
N LEU A 31 -1.86 13.55 -5.95
CA LEU A 31 -2.93 12.78 -5.29
C LEU A 31 -4.31 13.37 -5.52
N HIS A 32 -4.46 14.70 -5.45
CA HIS A 32 -5.73 15.36 -5.73
C HIS A 32 -6.17 15.16 -7.18
N LYS A 33 -5.24 15.21 -8.14
CA LYS A 33 -5.54 14.93 -9.56
C LYS A 33 -6.03 13.50 -9.75
N ILE A 34 -5.33 12.52 -9.17
CA ILE A 34 -5.69 11.10 -9.29
C ILE A 34 -7.03 10.82 -8.59
N GLN A 35 -7.27 11.43 -7.42
CA GLN A 35 -8.56 11.34 -6.72
C GLN A 35 -9.70 11.85 -7.62
N ASN A 36 -9.56 13.06 -8.18
CA ASN A 36 -10.58 13.65 -9.04
C ASN A 36 -10.86 12.81 -10.29
N ILE A 37 -9.82 12.22 -10.90
CA ILE A 37 -9.98 11.31 -12.04
C ILE A 37 -10.74 10.05 -11.61
N THR A 38 -10.37 9.50 -10.46
CA THR A 38 -10.99 8.28 -9.91
C THR A 38 -12.47 8.50 -9.58
N GLU A 39 -12.83 9.64 -8.97
CA GLU A 39 -14.22 10.03 -8.73
C GLU A 39 -15.00 10.13 -10.05
N LYS A 40 -14.42 10.76 -11.08
CA LYS A 40 -15.06 10.87 -12.41
C LYS A 40 -15.23 9.54 -13.13
N ILE A 41 -14.35 8.56 -12.91
CA ILE A 41 -14.43 7.24 -13.55
C ILE A 41 -15.42 6.33 -12.81
N LEU A 42 -15.32 6.27 -11.49
CA LEU A 42 -16.07 5.30 -10.67
C LEU A 42 -17.44 5.84 -10.23
N ASN A 43 -17.63 7.16 -10.21
CA ASN A 43 -18.89 7.80 -9.85
C ASN A 43 -19.10 9.10 -10.66
N PRO A 44 -19.16 9.03 -12.00
CA PRO A 44 -19.18 10.19 -12.90
C PRO A 44 -20.25 11.23 -12.57
N ASN A 45 -21.41 10.77 -12.12
CA ASN A 45 -22.58 11.59 -11.82
C ASN A 45 -22.79 11.85 -10.33
N GLY A 46 -21.92 11.33 -9.45
CA GLY A 46 -22.07 11.46 -8.01
C GLY A 46 -23.20 10.65 -7.39
N GLU A 47 -23.84 9.75 -8.15
CA GLU A 47 -25.05 9.02 -7.78
C GLU A 47 -24.86 8.02 -6.63
N ASN A 48 -23.62 7.58 -6.39
CA ASN A 48 -23.30 6.71 -5.27
C ASN A 48 -22.44 7.43 -4.20
N PRO A 49 -23.05 7.99 -3.14
CA PRO A 49 -22.32 8.65 -2.06
C PRO A 49 -21.29 7.75 -1.37
N GLN A 50 -21.59 6.45 -1.22
CA GLN A 50 -20.69 5.49 -0.58
C GLN A 50 -19.40 5.30 -1.38
N THR A 51 -19.48 5.29 -2.71
CA THR A 51 -18.31 5.24 -3.58
C THR A 51 -17.42 6.47 -3.39
N ASN A 52 -18.01 7.67 -3.31
CA ASN A 52 -17.23 8.90 -3.08
C ASN A 52 -16.56 8.90 -1.71
N GLU A 53 -17.25 8.46 -0.66
CA GLU A 53 -16.67 8.33 0.69
C GLU A 53 -15.49 7.35 0.69
N TYR A 54 -15.64 6.21 0.02
CA TYR A 54 -14.56 5.23 -0.10
C TYR A 54 -13.34 5.76 -0.85
N ILE A 55 -13.56 6.46 -1.96
CA ILE A 55 -12.48 7.09 -2.73
C ILE A 55 -11.75 8.13 -1.86
N LYS A 56 -12.48 9.04 -1.21
CA LYS A 56 -11.90 10.05 -0.32
C LYS A 56 -11.10 9.42 0.83
N ALA A 57 -11.64 8.39 1.47
CA ALA A 57 -10.94 7.69 2.55
C ALA A 57 -9.64 7.06 2.06
N THR A 58 -9.65 6.46 0.87
CA THR A 58 -8.47 5.84 0.25
C THR A 58 -7.38 6.87 -0.05
N PHE A 59 -7.73 7.98 -0.70
CA PHE A 59 -6.74 9.02 -1.04
C PHE A 59 -6.24 9.78 0.20
N SER A 60 -7.07 9.95 1.22
CA SER A 60 -6.63 10.49 2.52
C SER A 60 -5.60 9.57 3.18
N TYR A 61 -5.82 8.26 3.15
CA TYR A 61 -4.86 7.29 3.67
C TYR A 61 -3.52 7.37 2.94
N ILE A 62 -3.54 7.33 1.61
CA ILE A 62 -2.33 7.42 0.77
C ILE A 62 -1.59 8.74 1.03
N GLY A 63 -2.30 9.86 1.13
CA GLY A 63 -1.70 11.15 1.44
C GLY A 63 -1.02 11.20 2.80
N ASN A 64 -1.65 10.60 3.82
CA ASN A 64 -1.06 10.51 5.15
C ASN A 64 0.19 9.60 5.18
N ALA A 65 0.15 8.47 4.47
CA ALA A 65 1.28 7.57 4.34
C ALA A 65 2.47 8.23 3.63
N LEU A 66 2.21 8.94 2.53
CA LEU A 66 3.25 9.69 1.81
C LEU A 66 3.84 10.81 2.67
N LYS A 67 3.00 11.55 3.40
CA LYS A 67 3.49 12.56 4.34
C LYS A 67 4.39 11.95 5.42
N LYS A 68 3.99 10.82 6.02
CA LYS A 68 4.84 10.11 6.99
C LYS A 68 6.19 9.72 6.39
N MET A 69 6.20 9.22 5.15
CA MET A 69 7.45 8.85 4.45
C MET A 69 8.35 10.05 4.13
N GLN A 70 7.76 11.23 3.91
CA GLN A 70 8.48 12.48 3.66
C GLN A 70 9.07 13.08 4.94
N ASP A 71 8.32 13.03 6.03
CA ASP A 71 8.67 13.68 7.30
C ASP A 71 9.55 12.81 8.21
N THR A 72 9.77 11.52 7.87
CA THR A 72 10.52 10.57 8.69
C THR A 72 12.01 10.52 8.36
N ASP A 73 12.83 10.36 9.40
CA ASP A 73 14.27 10.11 9.27
C ASP A 73 14.58 8.65 8.91
N ASP A 74 13.69 7.71 9.27
CA ASP A 74 13.81 6.27 9.00
C ASP A 74 12.69 5.80 8.07
N ARG A 75 12.99 5.84 6.76
CA ARG A 75 12.06 5.47 5.70
C ARG A 75 11.72 3.99 5.69
N ASP A 76 12.65 3.12 6.09
CA ASP A 76 12.45 1.67 6.06
C ASP A 76 11.50 1.24 7.18
N ALA A 77 11.69 1.78 8.40
CA ALA A 77 10.78 1.55 9.51
C ALA A 77 9.38 2.10 9.22
N THR A 78 9.30 3.27 8.59
CA THR A 78 8.02 3.91 8.25
C THR A 78 7.29 3.15 7.13
N ALA A 79 8.01 2.69 6.11
CA ALA A 79 7.44 1.84 5.07
C ALA A 79 6.90 0.52 5.65
N LYS A 80 7.62 -0.06 6.62
CA LYS A 80 7.17 -1.24 7.34
C LYS A 80 5.88 -0.97 8.14
N GLU A 81 5.80 0.15 8.86
CA GLU A 81 4.59 0.54 9.59
C GLU A 81 3.38 0.68 8.64
N ILE A 82 3.56 1.33 7.49
CA ILE A 82 2.51 1.48 6.47
C ILE A 82 2.08 0.12 5.92
N ALA A 83 3.03 -0.77 5.62
CA ALA A 83 2.75 -2.11 5.10
C ALA A 83 2.00 -2.96 6.14
N ASP A 84 2.40 -2.90 7.41
CA ASP A 84 1.77 -3.64 8.50
C ASP A 84 0.33 -3.11 8.75
N ASP A 85 0.11 -1.80 8.69
CA ASP A 85 -1.24 -1.20 8.80
C ASP A 85 -2.14 -1.58 7.62
N LEU A 86 -1.64 -1.54 6.38
CA LEU A 86 -2.38 -2.00 5.20
C LEU A 86 -2.78 -3.47 5.30
N THR A 87 -1.84 -4.31 5.75
CA THR A 87 -2.07 -5.74 5.96
C THR A 87 -3.18 -5.96 6.98
N SER A 88 -3.10 -5.29 8.13
CA SER A 88 -4.12 -5.37 9.19
C SER A 88 -5.51 -4.94 8.71
N LYS A 89 -5.61 -3.83 7.95
CA LYS A 89 -6.89 -3.40 7.38
C LYS A 89 -7.47 -4.42 6.40
N PHE A 90 -6.62 -5.00 5.54
CA PHE A 90 -7.04 -6.03 4.60
C PHE A 90 -7.53 -7.29 5.31
N GLU A 91 -6.78 -7.80 6.28
CA GLU A 91 -7.17 -8.97 7.07
C GLU A 91 -8.50 -8.73 7.80
N SER A 92 -8.67 -7.54 8.39
CA SER A 92 -9.93 -7.15 9.06
C SER A 92 -11.12 -7.10 8.10
N TRP A 93 -10.92 -6.55 6.91
CA TRP A 93 -11.95 -6.52 5.86
C TRP A 93 -12.29 -7.94 5.37
N ALA A 94 -11.28 -8.76 5.11
CA ALA A 94 -11.47 -10.14 4.64
C ALA A 94 -12.21 -11.00 5.68
N ALA A 95 -11.89 -10.84 6.96
CA ALA A 95 -12.61 -11.49 8.06
C ALA A 95 -14.08 -11.03 8.13
N THR A 96 -14.32 -9.72 7.95
CA THR A 96 -15.68 -9.15 7.91
C THR A 96 -16.49 -9.74 6.74
N LYS A 97 -15.89 -9.88 5.56
CA LYS A 97 -16.56 -10.46 4.39
C LYS A 97 -16.93 -11.93 4.58
N LYS A 98 -16.02 -12.73 5.14
CA LYS A 98 -16.33 -14.14 5.49
C LYS A 98 -17.50 -14.22 6.47
N LYS A 99 -17.53 -13.34 7.47
CA LYS A 99 -18.62 -13.28 8.45
C LYS A 99 -19.95 -12.84 7.81
N GLU A 100 -19.94 -11.83 6.95
CA GLU A 100 -21.14 -11.40 6.20
C GLU A 100 -21.71 -12.51 5.30
N GLU A 101 -20.84 -13.29 4.64
CA GLU A 101 -21.25 -14.43 3.82
C GLU A 101 -21.87 -15.56 4.67
N GLU A 102 -21.26 -15.87 5.81
CA GLU A 102 -21.77 -16.88 6.74
C GLU A 102 -23.12 -16.46 7.35
N GLU A 103 -23.26 -15.20 7.77
CA GLU A 103 -24.53 -14.65 8.25
C GLU A 103 -25.63 -14.65 7.18
N LYS A 104 -25.27 -14.37 5.92
CA LYS A 104 -26.21 -14.47 4.78
C LYS A 104 -26.63 -15.92 4.53
N ARG A 105 -25.70 -16.88 4.65
CA ARG A 105 -26.01 -18.32 4.50
C ARG A 105 -26.98 -18.77 5.59
N LEU A 106 -26.70 -18.47 6.85
CA LEU A 106 -27.55 -18.84 7.99
C LEU A 106 -28.96 -18.24 7.87
N LYS A 107 -29.08 -16.95 7.53
CA LYS A 107 -30.39 -16.30 7.30
C LYS A 107 -31.17 -16.90 6.12
N SER A 108 -30.47 -17.41 5.11
CA SER A 108 -31.11 -18.07 3.97
C SER A 108 -31.56 -19.50 4.26
N GLU A 109 -30.94 -20.17 5.25
CA GLU A 109 -31.31 -21.50 5.73
C GLU A 109 -32.49 -21.45 6.70
N GLU A 110 -32.56 -20.48 7.62
CA GLU A 110 -33.73 -20.24 8.48
C GLU A 110 -34.99 -19.97 7.66
N LYS A 111 -34.91 -19.09 6.64
CA LYS A 111 -36.04 -18.77 5.75
C LYS A 111 -36.56 -19.96 4.94
N ARG A 112 -35.80 -21.06 4.82
CA ARG A 112 -36.20 -22.28 4.10
C ARG A 112 -36.85 -23.33 5.00
N GLN A 113 -36.76 -23.19 6.32
CA GLN A 113 -37.37 -24.12 7.28
C GLN A 113 -38.77 -23.68 7.76
N ASP A 114 -39.14 -22.41 7.55
CA ASP A 114 -40.45 -21.86 7.91
C ASP A 114 -41.49 -21.84 6.77
N ASN A 115 -41.24 -22.55 5.66
CA ASN A 115 -42.12 -22.63 4.48
C ASN A 115 -42.26 -24.07 3.99
#